data_AF-A0A418X266-F1
#
_entry.id   AF-A0A418X266-F1
#
_cell.length_a   1.000
_cell.length_b   1.000
_cell.length_c   1.000
_cell.angle_alpha   90.00
_cell.angle_beta   90.00
_cell.angle_gamma   90.00
#
_symmetry.space_group_name_H-M   'P 1'
#
loop_
_entity.id
_entity.type
_entity.pdbx_description
1 polymer ?
#
loop_
_entity_poly.entity_id
_entity_poly.type
_entity_poly.pdbx_seq_one_letter_code
_entity_poly.pdbx_strand_id
1 'polypeptide(L)' 'MSRLTESAIEEFAIRQLERLGYTHLRGPDIAPDSERPERGNYAEVFLSGRLEQAVRRINSRRPDPESRIPI' A
#
# COMPACT_ATOMS: atom_id res chain seq x y z
N MET A 1 -18.57 25.34 -20.28
CA MET A 1 -18.91 24.16 -19.45
C MET A 1 -17.63 23.56 -18.92
N SER A 2 -17.51 23.28 -17.62
CA SER A 2 -16.40 22.47 -17.10
C SER A 2 -16.60 21.03 -17.55
N ARG A 3 -15.61 20.45 -18.25
CA ARG A 3 -15.62 19.02 -18.55
C ARG A 3 -15.19 18.25 -17.30
N LEU A 4 -15.83 17.11 -17.07
CA LEU A 4 -15.34 16.13 -16.10
C LEU A 4 -13.98 15.60 -16.59
N THR A 5 -12.96 15.64 -15.74
CA THR A 5 -11.60 15.18 -16.05
C THR A 5 -11.21 14.02 -15.15
N GLU A 6 -10.24 13.21 -15.61
CA GLU A 6 -9.65 12.14 -14.80
C GLU A 6 -9.11 12.67 -13.47
N SER A 7 -8.35 13.77 -13.49
CA SER A 7 -7.80 14.39 -12.28
C SER A 7 -8.89 14.84 -11.29
N ALA A 8 -10.05 15.31 -11.79
CA ALA A 8 -11.16 15.69 -10.91
C ALA A 8 -11.80 14.46 -10.24
N ILE A 9 -11.91 13.34 -10.96
CA ILE A 9 -12.40 12.07 -10.42
C ILE A 9 -11.39 11.48 -9.42
N GLU A 10 -10.10 11.50 -9.77
CA GLU A 10 -9.00 11.03 -8.92
C GLU A 10 -8.97 11.79 -7.58
N GLU A 11 -8.97 13.12 -7.63
CA GLU A 11 -8.95 13.95 -6.42
C GLU A 11 -10.20 13.72 -5.57
N PHE A 12 -11.37 13.55 -6.19
CA PHE A 12 -12.58 13.20 -5.48
C PHE A 12 -12.47 11.84 -4.76
N ALA A 13 -11.95 10.82 -5.44
CA ALA A 13 -11.78 9.46 -4.90
C ALA A 13 -10.77 9.43 -3.75
N ILE A 14 -9.61 10.10 -3.90
CA ILE A 14 -8.61 10.25 -2.85
C ILE A 14 -9.25 10.85 -1.59
N ARG A 15 -9.99 11.96 -1.73
CA ARG A 15 -10.69 12.60 -0.59
C ARG A 15 -11.71 11.67 0.07
N GLN A 16 -12.39 10.80 -0.67
CA GLN A 16 -13.30 9.83 -0.06
C GLN A 16 -12.54 8.77 0.76
N LEU A 17 -11.42 8.27 0.25
CA LEU A 17 -10.60 7.28 0.96
C LEU A 17 -9.94 7.89 2.20
N GLU A 18 -9.45 9.13 2.11
CA GLU A 18 -8.89 9.83 3.26
C GLU A 18 -9.92 10.00 4.39
N ARG A 19 -11.19 10.30 4.05
CA ARG A 19 -12.29 10.34 5.04
C ARG A 19 -12.58 9.00 5.70
N LEU A 20 -12.28 7.90 5.02
CA LEU A 20 -12.36 6.54 5.59
C LEU A 20 -11.12 6.16 6.40
N GLY A 21 -10.14 7.07 6.55
CA GLY A 21 -8.92 6.86 7.31
C GLY A 21 -7.77 6.26 6.51
N TYR A 22 -7.86 6.18 5.18
CA TYR A 22 -6.75 5.76 4.34
C TYR A 22 -5.72 6.88 4.17
N THR A 23 -4.46 6.52 4.07
CA THR A 23 -3.38 7.45 3.75
C THR A 23 -3.11 7.43 2.25
N HIS A 24 -3.24 8.58 1.59
CA HIS A 24 -2.81 8.73 0.21
C HIS A 24 -1.29 8.89 0.13
N LEU A 25 -0.67 8.22 -0.85
CA LEU A 25 0.76 8.30 -1.12
C LEU A 25 0.97 8.41 -2.62
N ARG A 26 1.83 9.34 -3.02
CA ARG A 26 2.17 9.51 -4.43
C ARG A 26 3.12 8.41 -4.87
N GLY A 27 2.86 7.83 -6.04
CA GLY A 27 3.69 6.76 -6.62
C GLY A 27 5.18 7.07 -6.69
N PRO A 28 5.62 8.26 -7.17
CA PRO A 28 7.03 8.63 -7.23
C PRO A 28 7.74 8.68 -5.89
N ASP A 29 7.02 8.97 -4.80
CA ASP A 29 7.61 9.11 -3.46
C ASP A 29 7.98 7.73 -2.87
N ILE A 30 7.47 6.64 -3.45
CA ILE A 30 7.72 5.24 -3.06
C ILE A 30 8.30 4.38 -4.19
N ALA A 31 8.71 5.03 -5.29
CA ALA A 31 9.30 4.38 -6.45
C ALA A 31 10.67 3.75 -6.13
N PRO A 32 11.17 2.81 -6.94
CA PRO A 32 12.46 2.13 -6.68
C PRO A 32 13.66 3.08 -6.56
N ASP A 33 13.62 4.21 -7.23
CA ASP A 33 14.62 5.27 -7.30
C ASP A 33 14.30 6.49 -6.42
N SER A 34 13.30 6.37 -5.53
CA SER A 34 12.91 7.43 -4.60
C SER A 34 13.79 7.46 -3.34
N GLU A 35 13.65 8.51 -2.52
CA GLU A 35 14.30 8.59 -1.20
C GLU A 35 13.75 7.56 -0.19
N ARG A 36 12.52 7.06 -0.42
CA ARG A 36 11.82 6.13 0.46
C ARG A 36 11.20 4.97 -0.34
N PRO A 37 12.04 4.15 -0.99
CA PRO A 37 11.55 3.13 -1.91
C PRO A 37 10.77 2.06 -1.16
N GLU A 38 9.55 1.79 -1.62
CA GLU A 38 8.77 0.63 -1.18
C GLU A 38 8.56 -0.41 -2.27
N ARG A 39 8.84 -0.04 -3.53
CA ARG A 39 8.84 -0.93 -4.69
C ARG A 39 10.26 -1.33 -5.05
N GLY A 40 10.47 -2.59 -5.40
CA GLY A 40 11.73 -3.09 -5.95
C GLY A 40 11.91 -2.75 -7.43
N ASN A 41 10.81 -2.61 -8.18
CA ASN A 41 10.82 -2.19 -9.57
C ASN A 41 9.46 -1.58 -9.98
N TYR A 42 9.41 -0.93 -11.15
CA TYR A 42 8.20 -0.26 -11.65
C TYR A 42 7.06 -1.22 -12.07
N ALA A 43 7.35 -2.51 -12.27
CA ALA A 43 6.35 -3.51 -12.65
C ALA A 43 5.66 -4.16 -11.44
N GLU A 44 6.13 -3.92 -10.21
CA GLU A 44 5.49 -4.43 -9.01
C GLU A 44 4.11 -3.81 -8.81
N VAL A 45 3.10 -4.66 -8.67
CA VAL A 45 1.71 -4.24 -8.40
C VAL A 45 1.46 -4.17 -6.90
N PHE A 46 2.10 -5.04 -6.12
CA PHE A 46 1.95 -5.13 -4.66
C PHE A 46 3.14 -4.50 -3.93
N LEU A 47 2.87 -3.93 -2.76
CA LEU A 47 3.90 -3.50 -1.81
C LEU A 47 4.13 -4.62 -0.81
N SER A 48 4.99 -5.58 -1.16
CA SER A 48 5.21 -6.82 -0.39
C SER A 48 5.55 -6.56 1.08
N GLY A 49 6.42 -5.57 1.36
CA GLY A 49 6.77 -5.21 2.73
C GLY A 49 5.57 -4.76 3.57
N ARG A 50 4.64 -3.99 2.99
CA ARG A 50 3.39 -3.60 3.67
C ARG A 50 2.47 -4.79 3.87
N LEU A 51 2.36 -5.66 2.87
CA LEU A 51 1.53 -6.84 2.93
C LEU A 51 1.98 -7.76 4.07
N GLU A 52 3.28 -8.04 4.16
CA GLU A 52 3.86 -8.85 5.24
C GLU A 52 3.63 -8.23 6.62
N GLN A 53 3.84 -6.91 6.75
CA GLN A 53 3.55 -6.18 8.00
C GLN A 53 2.07 -6.28 8.37
N ALA A 54 1.16 -6.15 7.41
CA ALA A 54 -0.27 -6.30 7.63
C ALA A 54 -0.64 -7.72 8.08
N VAL A 55 -0.07 -8.74 7.42
CA VAL A 55 -0.26 -10.15 7.79
C VAL A 55 0.21 -10.41 9.23
N ARG A 56 1.39 -9.92 9.61
CA ARG A 56 1.93 -10.04 10.99
C ARG A 56 1.04 -9.32 12.00
N ARG A 57 0.60 -8.09 11.69
CA ARG A 57 -0.29 -7.30 12.57
C ARG A 57 -1.62 -8.00 12.83
N ILE A 58 -2.26 -8.49 11.77
CA ILE A 58 -3.57 -9.17 11.83
C ILE A 58 -3.45 -10.51 12.58
N ASN A 59 -2.38 -11.27 12.33
CA ASN A 59 -2.16 -12.58 12.95
C ASN A 59 -1.32 -12.54 14.23
N SER A 60 -1.19 -11.37 14.87
CA SER A 60 -0.32 -11.16 16.05
C SER A 60 -0.56 -12.08 17.25
N ARG A 61 -1.74 -12.73 17.32
CA ARG A 61 -2.10 -13.68 18.39
C ARG A 61 -1.88 -15.15 18.03
N ARG A 62 -1.50 -15.46 16.78
CA ARG A 62 -1.19 -16.84 16.38
C ARG A 62 0.28 -17.11 16.66
N PRO A 63 0.64 -18.30 17.17
CA PRO A 63 2.03 -18.69 17.28
C PRO A 63 2.69 -18.65 15.89
N ASP A 64 3.96 -18.28 15.87
CA ASP A 64 4.75 -18.15 14.64
C ASP A 64 4.62 -19.42 13.78
N PRO A 65 4.27 -19.34 12.48
CA PRO A 65 4.29 -20.50 11.62
C PRO A 65 5.64 -21.23 11.60
N GLU A 66 6.77 -20.55 11.85
CA GLU A 66 8.10 -21.16 12.00
C GLU A 66 8.32 -21.89 13.33
N SER A 67 7.43 -21.70 14.32
CA SER A 67 7.44 -22.50 15.56
C SER A 67 6.88 -23.93 15.37
N ARG A 68 6.44 -24.27 14.16
CA ARG A 68 6.10 -25.66 13.82
C ARG A 68 7.38 -26.45 13.63
N ILE A 69 7.62 -27.36 14.58
CA ILE A 69 8.66 -28.40 14.55
C ILE A 69 8.79 -28.95 13.12
N PRO A 70 9.99 -29.03 12.53
CA PRO A 70 10.17 -29.64 11.22
C PRO A 70 9.74 -31.11 11.30
N ILE A 71 8.83 -31.50 10.41
CA ILE A 71 8.47 -32.90 10.15
C ILE A 71 9.57 -33.57 9.34
#